data_AF-A0A673JVI8-F1
#
_entry.id   AF-A0A673JVI8-F1
#
_cell.length_a   1.000
_cell.length_b   1.000
_cell.length_c   1.000
_cell.angle_alpha   90.00
_cell.angle_beta   90.00
_cell.angle_gamma   90.00
#
_symmetry.space_group_name_H-M   'P 1'
#
loop_
_entity.id
_entity.type
_entity.pdbx_description
1 polymer ?
#
loop_
_entity_poly.entity_id
_entity_poly.type
_entity_poly.pdbx_seq_one_letter_code
_entity_poly.pdbx_strand_id
1 'polypeptide(L)'
;MYKVGGVAGVSGTLGLISASVLAAADDDDDKPGTALSVDELSLYTRPQQKIQRVQPERGQVEESVATLRKLAEPYATRCQGVYGTVKPKVDSTVQFGQNSYAYLKNPPPEFYPRAGVIGFAGILGLFFGRGSRLKKLIYPTGLMAVAASMYYPQEAVTVAKNTGDTVYDWALQAYVAVEKLIKGKPASKKDQAEKSSSGETKA
;
A
#
# COMPACT_ATOMS: atom_id res chain seq x y z
N MET A 1 33.18 -1.93 -9.47
CA MET A 1 34.01 -0.72 -9.50
C MET A 1 34.19 -0.33 -10.96
N TYR A 2 33.50 0.69 -11.44
CA TYR A 2 33.57 1.16 -12.82
C TYR A 2 33.88 2.66 -12.80
N LYS A 3 35.05 3.01 -13.33
CA LYS A 3 35.57 4.37 -13.47
C LYS A 3 35.63 4.66 -14.97
N VAL A 4 34.80 5.59 -15.42
CA VAL A 4 34.83 6.22 -16.74
C VAL A 4 34.62 7.71 -16.42
N GLY A 5 35.51 8.64 -16.72
CA GLY A 5 36.29 8.82 -17.94
C GLY A 5 35.81 10.16 -18.51
N GLY A 6 36.50 11.25 -18.14
CA GLY A 6 36.07 12.61 -18.45
C GLY A 6 36.22 12.97 -19.92
N VAL A 7 35.34 13.88 -20.37
CA VAL A 7 35.49 14.61 -21.63
C VAL A 7 35.22 16.08 -21.34
N ALA A 8 36.26 16.89 -21.41
CA ALA A 8 36.19 18.34 -21.42
C ALA A 8 36.15 18.78 -22.88
N GLY A 9 35.03 19.34 -23.32
CA GLY A 9 34.89 19.97 -24.63
C GLY A 9 35.30 21.44 -24.52
N VAL A 10 36.47 21.78 -25.07
CA VAL A 10 36.85 23.17 -25.38
C VAL A 10 36.56 23.38 -26.87
N SER A 11 35.67 24.31 -27.20
CA SER A 11 35.41 24.68 -28.60
C SER A 11 35.38 26.20 -28.76
N GLY A 12 36.38 26.68 -29.51
CA GLY A 12 36.31 27.79 -30.46
C GLY A 12 35.87 29.17 -29.96
N THR A 13 36.83 30.03 -29.62
CA THR A 13 36.63 31.48 -29.65
C THR A 13 36.64 31.96 -31.10
N LEU A 14 35.48 32.31 -31.67
CA LEU A 14 35.40 33.05 -32.93
C LEU A 14 35.27 34.54 -32.58
N GLY A 15 36.36 35.30 -32.75
CA GLY A 15 36.36 36.75 -32.60
C GLY A 15 35.65 37.41 -33.77
N LEU A 16 34.46 37.97 -33.53
CA LEU A 16 33.79 38.85 -34.49
C LEU A 16 34.37 40.26 -34.34
N ILE A 17 35.05 40.74 -35.38
CA ILE A 17 35.51 42.11 -35.49
C ILE A 17 34.27 42.99 -35.76
N SER A 18 33.94 43.87 -34.81
CA SER A 18 32.88 44.86 -34.97
C SER A 18 33.46 46.08 -35.69
N ALA A 19 32.98 46.36 -36.91
CA ALA A 19 33.37 47.52 -37.68
C ALA A 19 32.60 48.76 -37.19
N SER A 20 33.30 49.73 -36.62
CA SER A 20 32.74 51.06 -36.32
C SER A 20 32.72 51.90 -37.60
N VAL A 21 31.54 52.32 -38.05
CA VAL A 21 31.40 53.29 -39.14
C VAL A 21 31.25 54.68 -38.54
N LEU A 22 32.13 55.60 -38.98
CA LEU A 22 32.08 57.01 -38.63
C LEU A 22 31.06 57.71 -39.55
N ALA A 23 29.98 58.23 -38.97
CA ALA A 23 29.10 59.15 -39.69
C ALA A 23 29.70 60.55 -39.63
N ALA A 24 29.73 61.24 -40.77
CA ALA A 24 30.12 62.63 -40.86
C ALA A 24 29.11 63.50 -40.09
N ALA A 25 29.60 64.21 -39.07
CA ALA A 25 28.89 65.34 -38.52
C ALA A 25 29.44 66.60 -39.20
N ASP A 26 28.54 67.34 -39.85
CA ASP A 26 28.77 68.73 -40.22
C ASP A 26 29.07 69.56 -38.95
N ASP A 27 29.90 70.58 -39.18
CA ASP A 27 30.54 71.53 -38.27
C ASP A 27 29.74 71.94 -37.01
N ASP A 28 30.38 71.80 -35.84
CA ASP A 28 30.72 72.88 -34.89
C ASP A 28 31.03 72.32 -33.47
N ASP A 29 32.17 72.77 -32.93
CA ASP A 29 32.60 72.87 -31.52
C ASP A 29 32.49 71.70 -30.50
N ASP A 30 33.67 71.24 -30.07
CA ASP A 30 34.07 70.79 -28.72
C ASP A 30 33.17 69.83 -27.91
N LYS A 31 33.28 68.52 -28.21
CA LYS A 31 33.28 67.42 -27.22
C LYS A 31 33.71 66.10 -27.86
N PRO A 32 34.52 65.24 -27.20
CA PRO A 32 34.86 63.94 -27.77
C PRO A 32 33.60 63.07 -27.89
N GLY A 33 33.27 62.70 -29.13
CA GLY A 33 32.13 61.89 -29.48
C GLY A 33 32.10 60.58 -28.69
N THR A 34 31.00 60.36 -27.97
CA THR A 34 30.71 59.08 -27.34
C THR A 34 30.43 58.07 -28.46
N ALA A 35 31.32 57.09 -28.62
CA ALA A 35 31.12 56.00 -29.57
C ALA A 35 29.94 55.13 -29.11
N LEU A 36 28.75 55.42 -29.62
CA LEU A 36 27.54 54.63 -29.38
C LEU A 36 27.53 53.44 -30.33
N SER A 37 27.38 52.23 -29.78
CA SER A 37 27.37 50.99 -30.56
C SER A 37 26.04 50.82 -31.32
N VAL A 38 26.10 50.25 -32.52
CA VAL A 38 24.94 50.00 -33.40
C VAL A 38 23.87 49.13 -32.71
N ASP A 39 24.27 48.30 -31.75
CA ASP A 39 23.35 47.49 -30.94
C ASP A 39 22.35 48.32 -30.10
N GLU A 40 22.71 49.53 -29.67
CA GLU A 40 21.82 50.40 -28.88
C GLU A 40 20.78 51.16 -29.72
N LEU A 41 20.95 51.22 -31.05
CA LEU A 41 20.04 51.92 -31.97
C LEU A 41 19.01 51.01 -32.66
N SER A 42 18.99 49.72 -32.33
CA SER A 42 18.07 48.78 -32.96
C SER A 42 16.64 48.93 -32.40
N LEU A 43 15.73 49.52 -33.19
CA LEU A 43 14.31 49.82 -32.88
C LEU A 43 13.44 48.64 -32.37
N TYR A 44 13.93 47.40 -32.50
CA TYR A 44 13.24 46.19 -32.06
C TYR A 44 14.01 45.39 -30.99
N THR A 45 15.21 45.86 -30.61
CA THR A 45 15.95 45.30 -29.47
C THR A 45 15.32 45.83 -28.21
N ARG A 46 14.72 44.94 -27.42
CA ARG A 46 14.40 45.27 -26.03
C ARG A 46 15.74 45.51 -25.35
N PRO A 47 15.98 46.70 -24.76
CA PRO A 47 17.19 46.88 -23.98
C PRO A 47 17.25 45.74 -22.97
N GLN A 48 18.41 45.10 -22.81
CA GLN A 48 18.69 44.35 -21.59
C GLN A 48 18.77 45.39 -20.47
N GLN A 49 17.63 45.98 -20.12
CA GLN A 49 17.39 46.43 -18.78
C GLN A 49 17.79 45.21 -17.95
N LYS A 50 18.93 45.32 -17.28
CA LYS A 50 19.05 44.78 -15.94
C LYS A 50 17.86 45.37 -15.20
N ILE A 51 16.71 44.72 -15.37
CA ILE A 51 15.63 44.73 -14.39
C ILE A 51 16.36 44.11 -13.22
N GLN A 52 17.05 44.97 -12.47
CA GLN A 52 17.42 44.68 -11.12
C GLN A 52 16.07 44.35 -10.54
N ARG A 53 15.81 43.05 -10.41
CA ARG A 53 14.57 42.51 -9.90
C ARG A 53 14.63 42.94 -8.44
N VAL A 54 14.29 44.20 -8.20
CA VAL A 54 14.12 44.78 -6.89
C VAL A 54 12.98 43.96 -6.36
N GLN A 55 13.36 42.92 -5.64
CA GLN A 55 12.46 42.24 -4.73
C GLN A 55 11.87 43.40 -3.94
N PRO A 56 10.55 43.70 -4.07
CA PRO A 56 9.96 44.76 -3.29
C PRO A 56 10.39 44.52 -1.83
N GLU A 57 10.85 45.57 -1.17
CA GLU A 57 11.36 45.50 0.19
C GLU A 57 10.39 44.62 0.99
N ARG A 58 10.87 43.44 1.43
CA ARG A 58 9.99 42.34 1.81
C ARG A 58 8.99 42.83 2.82
N GLY A 59 7.71 42.81 2.47
CA GLY A 59 6.67 43.14 3.43
C GLY A 59 6.79 42.18 4.62
N GLN A 60 6.53 42.66 5.85
CA GLN A 60 6.57 41.80 7.05
C GLN A 60 5.72 40.51 6.89
N VAL A 61 4.65 40.59 6.08
CA VAL A 61 3.80 39.44 5.74
C VAL A 61 4.50 38.47 4.79
N GLU A 62 5.29 38.96 3.83
CA GLU A 62 6.07 38.11 2.94
C GLU A 62 7.22 37.41 3.69
N GLU A 63 7.84 38.09 4.65
CA GLU A 63 8.88 37.50 5.51
C GLU A 63 8.31 36.42 6.43
N SER A 64 7.14 36.67 7.04
CA SER A 64 6.47 35.66 7.88
C SER A 64 6.01 34.45 7.07
N VAL A 65 5.49 34.63 5.85
CA VAL A 65 5.14 33.52 4.96
C VAL A 65 6.37 32.79 4.45
N ALA A 66 7.47 33.50 4.16
CA ALA A 66 8.73 32.88 3.74
C ALA A 66 9.37 32.07 4.86
N THR A 67 9.35 32.56 6.10
CA THR A 67 9.85 31.83 7.29
C THR A 67 8.98 30.60 7.57
N LEU A 68 7.64 30.73 7.52
CA LEU A 68 6.72 29.60 7.62
C LEU A 68 6.98 28.55 6.52
N ARG A 69 7.20 28.97 5.27
CA ARG A 69 7.53 28.06 4.17
C ARG A 69 8.87 27.36 4.41
N LYS A 70 9.89 28.09 4.88
CA LYS A 70 11.20 27.51 5.21
C LYS A 70 11.11 26.47 6.33
N LEU A 71 10.24 26.68 7.31
CA LEU A 71 9.96 25.72 8.37
C LEU A 71 9.16 24.51 7.87
N ALA A 72 8.27 24.70 6.88
CA ALA A 72 7.44 23.65 6.32
C ALA A 72 8.13 22.80 5.23
N GLU A 73 9.10 23.34 4.48
CA GLU A 73 9.90 22.63 3.46
C GLU A 73 10.47 21.26 3.92
N PRO A 74 11.15 21.15 5.09
CA PRO A 74 11.67 19.87 5.56
C PRO A 74 10.56 18.88 5.95
N TYR A 75 9.40 19.36 6.39
CA TYR A 75 8.26 18.50 6.69
C TYR A 75 7.58 18.00 5.42
N ALA A 76 7.37 18.88 4.43
CA ALA A 76 6.79 18.54 3.14
C ALA A 76 7.62 17.49 2.40
N THR A 77 8.95 17.65 2.36
CA THR A 77 9.87 16.67 1.73
C THR A 77 9.83 15.31 2.42
N ARG A 78 9.77 15.28 3.77
CA ARG A 78 9.62 14.03 4.54
C ARG A 78 8.27 13.35 4.26
N CYS A 79 7.18 14.11 4.25
CA CYS A 79 5.85 13.61 3.93
C CYS A 79 5.78 13.06 2.50
N GLN A 80 6.41 13.73 1.54
CA GLN A 80 6.43 13.29 0.13
C GLN A 80 7.16 11.95 -0.05
N GLY A 81 8.27 11.74 0.68
CA GLY A 81 8.98 10.46 0.70
C GLY A 81 8.16 9.32 1.31
N VAL A 82 7.53 9.55 2.45
CA VAL A 82 6.65 8.53 3.09
C VAL A 82 5.45 8.23 2.21
N TYR A 83 4.77 9.26 1.69
CA TYR A 83 3.62 9.10 0.81
C TYR A 83 3.98 8.30 -0.46
N GLY A 84 5.15 8.54 -1.04
CA GLY A 84 5.66 7.77 -2.18
C GLY A 84 5.85 6.28 -1.88
N THR A 85 6.14 5.89 -0.64
CA THR A 85 6.27 4.47 -0.24
C THR A 85 4.94 3.83 0.18
N VAL A 86 4.05 4.59 0.79
CA VAL A 86 2.76 4.09 1.29
C VAL A 86 1.75 3.97 0.16
N LYS A 87 1.72 4.94 -0.75
CA LYS A 87 0.82 4.95 -1.91
C LYS A 87 0.86 3.63 -2.72
N PRO A 88 2.02 3.14 -3.19
CA PRO A 88 2.08 1.88 -3.94
C PRO A 88 1.72 0.66 -3.08
N LYS A 89 2.00 0.66 -1.78
CA LYS A 89 1.59 -0.44 -0.88
C LYS A 89 0.07 -0.50 -0.75
N VAL A 90 -0.57 0.65 -0.55
CA VAL A 90 -2.03 0.73 -0.47
C VAL A 90 -2.65 0.34 -1.81
N ASP A 91 -2.15 0.89 -2.92
CA ASP A 91 -2.61 0.55 -4.27
C ASP A 91 -2.46 -0.96 -4.53
N SER A 92 -1.31 -1.56 -4.19
CA SER A 92 -1.09 -3.00 -4.35
C SER A 92 -2.04 -3.85 -3.49
N THR A 93 -2.37 -3.39 -2.28
CA THR A 93 -3.30 -4.10 -1.38
C THR A 93 -4.73 -3.99 -1.88
N VAL A 94 -5.14 -2.81 -2.36
CA VAL A 94 -6.45 -2.58 -2.96
C VAL A 94 -6.60 -3.40 -4.25
N GLN A 95 -5.58 -3.41 -5.11
CA GLN A 95 -5.54 -4.22 -6.32
C GLN A 95 -5.57 -5.72 -5.98
N PHE A 96 -4.79 -6.17 -5.00
CA PHE A 96 -4.83 -7.55 -4.53
C PHE A 96 -6.23 -7.93 -4.00
N GLY A 97 -6.87 -7.04 -3.25
CA GLY A 97 -8.24 -7.22 -2.76
C GLY A 97 -9.27 -7.28 -3.89
N GLN A 98 -9.18 -6.37 -4.87
CA GLN A 98 -10.06 -6.37 -6.06
C GLN A 98 -9.88 -7.63 -6.91
N ASN A 99 -8.63 -8.04 -7.14
CA ASN A 99 -8.31 -9.28 -7.85
C ASN A 99 -8.87 -10.49 -7.09
N SER A 100 -8.60 -10.58 -5.79
CA SER A 100 -9.13 -11.66 -4.94
C SER A 100 -10.66 -11.68 -4.93
N TYR A 101 -11.31 -10.52 -4.88
CA TYR A 101 -12.76 -10.39 -4.95
C TYR A 101 -13.30 -10.86 -6.32
N ALA A 102 -12.66 -10.49 -7.42
CA ALA A 102 -13.03 -10.97 -8.75
C ALA A 102 -12.89 -12.50 -8.88
N TYR A 103 -11.84 -13.09 -8.28
CA TYR A 103 -11.65 -14.54 -8.21
C TYR A 103 -12.72 -15.23 -7.35
N LEU A 104 -13.12 -14.63 -6.23
CA LEU A 104 -14.17 -15.17 -5.36
C LEU A 104 -15.58 -15.02 -5.96
N LYS A 105 -15.77 -14.04 -6.86
CA LYS A 105 -17.06 -13.78 -7.51
C LYS A 105 -17.36 -14.78 -8.63
N ASN A 106 -16.34 -15.28 -9.33
CA ASN A 106 -16.45 -16.37 -10.31
C ASN A 106 -15.47 -17.50 -9.94
N PRO A 107 -15.73 -18.25 -8.86
CA PRO A 107 -14.80 -19.26 -8.42
C PRO A 107 -14.79 -20.41 -9.44
N PRO A 108 -13.61 -20.85 -9.90
CA PRO A 108 -13.51 -22.13 -10.59
C PRO A 108 -13.93 -23.22 -9.60
N PRO A 109 -14.60 -24.30 -10.07
CA PRO A 109 -15.13 -25.37 -9.21
C PRO A 109 -14.07 -26.02 -8.29
N GLU A 110 -12.80 -25.88 -8.65
CA GLU A 110 -11.64 -26.41 -7.93
C GLU A 110 -11.13 -25.54 -6.77
N PHE A 111 -11.65 -24.32 -6.57
CA PHE A 111 -11.07 -23.36 -5.62
C PHE A 111 -11.31 -23.74 -4.15
N TYR A 112 -12.56 -23.99 -3.75
CA TYR A 112 -12.90 -24.31 -2.36
C TYR A 112 -12.30 -25.65 -1.88
N PRO A 113 -12.31 -26.74 -2.68
CA PRO A 113 -11.63 -27.96 -2.30
C PRO A 113 -10.13 -27.75 -2.06
N ARG A 114 -9.44 -27.04 -2.96
CA ARG A 114 -7.99 -26.77 -2.83
C ARG A 114 -7.68 -25.82 -1.67
N ALA A 115 -8.40 -24.72 -1.54
CA ALA A 115 -8.24 -23.77 -0.44
C ALA A 115 -8.56 -24.43 0.91
N GLY A 116 -9.58 -25.30 0.95
CA GLY A 116 -9.91 -26.11 2.11
C GLY A 116 -8.75 -27.00 2.50
N VAL A 117 -8.25 -27.84 1.58
CA VAL A 117 -7.12 -28.75 1.86
C VAL A 117 -5.87 -27.98 2.32
N ILE A 118 -5.52 -26.87 1.67
CA ILE A 118 -4.38 -26.02 2.06
C ILE A 118 -4.59 -25.40 3.44
N GLY A 119 -5.78 -24.88 3.72
CA GLY A 119 -6.13 -24.29 5.01
C GLY A 119 -6.11 -25.32 6.15
N PHE A 120 -6.73 -26.48 5.93
CA PHE A 120 -6.72 -27.59 6.89
C PHE A 120 -5.31 -28.09 7.12
N ALA A 121 -4.50 -28.26 6.07
CA ALA A 121 -3.10 -28.67 6.19
C ALA A 121 -2.26 -27.64 6.98
N GLY A 122 -2.51 -26.35 6.79
CA GLY A 122 -1.85 -25.29 7.55
C GLY A 122 -2.20 -25.31 9.04
N ILE A 123 -3.49 -25.49 9.38
CA ILE A 123 -3.96 -25.59 10.77
C ILE A 123 -3.40 -26.86 11.43
N LEU A 124 -3.47 -28.00 10.74
CA LEU A 124 -2.88 -29.26 11.22
C LEU A 124 -1.37 -29.09 11.43
N GLY A 125 -0.68 -28.46 10.48
CA GLY A 125 0.75 -28.17 10.56
C GLY A 125 1.11 -27.28 11.75
N LEU A 126 0.33 -26.23 12.02
CA LEU A 126 0.52 -25.36 13.18
C LEU A 126 0.30 -26.13 14.50
N PHE A 127 -0.70 -27.01 14.54
CA PHE A 127 -1.04 -27.80 15.71
C PHE A 127 0.03 -28.85 16.05
N PHE A 128 0.62 -29.49 15.03
CA PHE A 128 1.74 -30.40 15.20
C PHE A 128 3.06 -29.67 15.45
N GLY A 129 3.26 -28.51 14.82
CA GLY A 129 4.49 -27.73 14.88
C GLY A 129 4.70 -26.98 16.20
N ARG A 130 3.63 -26.53 16.86
CA ARG A 130 3.71 -25.66 18.05
C ARG A 130 4.10 -26.38 19.36
N GLY A 131 4.67 -27.58 19.27
CA GLY A 131 5.39 -28.19 20.40
C GLY A 131 4.51 -28.64 21.57
N SER A 132 3.24 -28.95 21.34
CA SER A 132 2.36 -29.46 22.39
C SER A 132 2.61 -30.94 22.68
N ARG A 133 2.39 -31.37 23.94
CA ARG A 133 2.42 -32.79 24.37
C ARG A 133 1.52 -33.68 23.54
N LEU A 134 0.62 -33.09 22.76
CA LEU A 134 -0.28 -33.80 21.89
C LEU A 134 0.44 -34.67 20.84
N LYS A 135 1.61 -34.25 20.32
CA LYS A 135 2.40 -35.13 19.45
C LYS A 135 2.92 -36.38 20.18
N LYS A 136 3.12 -36.31 21.50
CA LYS A 136 3.50 -37.47 22.33
C LYS A 136 2.34 -38.44 22.56
N LEU A 137 1.09 -38.02 22.33
CA LEU A 137 -0.08 -38.89 22.47
C LEU A 137 -0.51 -39.41 21.09
N ILE A 138 -0.73 -38.53 20.12
CA ILE A 138 -1.24 -38.90 18.79
C ILE A 138 -0.25 -39.82 18.05
N TYR A 139 1.06 -39.59 18.19
CA TYR A 139 2.04 -40.40 17.47
C TYR A 139 2.05 -41.88 17.91
N PRO A 140 2.22 -42.21 19.21
CA PRO A 140 2.16 -43.61 19.65
C PRO A 140 0.75 -44.21 19.56
N THR A 141 -0.32 -43.47 19.87
CA THR A 141 -1.68 -44.02 19.78
C THR A 141 -2.08 -44.26 18.33
N GLY A 142 -1.75 -43.35 17.42
CA GLY A 142 -1.99 -43.49 16.00
C GLY A 142 -1.21 -44.66 15.41
N LEU A 143 0.08 -44.79 15.74
CA LEU A 143 0.90 -45.92 15.27
C LEU A 143 0.36 -47.25 15.82
N MET A 144 0.01 -47.32 17.10
CA MET A 144 -0.60 -48.52 17.70
C MET A 144 -1.94 -48.87 17.06
N ALA A 145 -2.80 -47.89 16.78
CA ALA A 145 -4.07 -48.12 16.11
C ALA A 145 -3.88 -48.64 14.68
N VAL A 146 -2.91 -48.09 13.92
CA VAL A 146 -2.57 -48.56 12.58
C VAL A 146 -2.00 -49.98 12.63
N ALA A 147 -1.11 -50.27 13.57
CA ALA A 147 -0.56 -51.61 13.77
C ALA A 147 -1.66 -52.63 14.12
N ALA A 148 -2.57 -52.27 15.04
CA ALA A 148 -3.70 -53.12 15.40
C ALA A 148 -4.67 -53.33 14.22
N SER A 149 -4.92 -52.30 13.42
CA SER A 149 -5.75 -52.40 12.21
C SER A 149 -5.14 -53.32 11.15
N MET A 150 -3.82 -53.26 10.96
CA MET A 150 -3.11 -54.12 10.03
C MET A 150 -3.11 -55.59 10.46
N TYR A 151 -3.00 -55.84 11.77
CA TYR A 151 -2.92 -57.18 12.34
C TYR A 151 -4.30 -57.84 12.53
N TYR A 152 -5.36 -57.06 12.78
CA TYR A 152 -6.74 -57.54 12.93
C TYR A 152 -7.74 -56.71 12.11
N PRO A 153 -7.78 -56.88 10.78
CA PRO A 153 -8.60 -56.05 9.89
C PRO A 153 -10.11 -56.26 10.08
N GLN A 154 -10.55 -57.46 10.50
CA GLN A 154 -11.99 -57.76 10.68
C GLN A 154 -12.59 -57.01 11.88
N GLU A 155 -11.87 -56.94 12.99
CA GLU A 155 -12.28 -56.19 14.18
C GLU A 155 -12.20 -54.67 13.94
N ALA A 156 -11.21 -54.22 13.17
CA ALA A 156 -11.11 -52.81 12.80
C ALA A 156 -12.31 -52.37 11.93
N VAL A 157 -12.78 -53.20 11.00
CA VAL A 157 -13.92 -52.88 10.12
C VAL A 157 -15.23 -52.81 10.93
N THR A 158 -15.46 -53.72 11.88
CA THR A 158 -16.68 -53.69 12.70
C THR A 158 -16.71 -52.48 13.62
N VAL A 159 -15.58 -52.16 14.27
CA VAL A 159 -15.44 -50.94 15.09
C VAL A 159 -15.60 -49.69 14.23
N ALA A 160 -15.04 -49.65 13.02
CA ALA A 160 -15.17 -48.52 12.10
C ALA A 160 -16.61 -48.31 11.64
N LYS A 161 -17.36 -49.37 11.36
CA LYS A 161 -18.79 -49.28 10.98
C LYS A 161 -19.62 -48.71 12.12
N ASN A 162 -19.52 -49.30 13.32
CA ASN A 162 -20.28 -48.85 14.48
C ASN A 162 -19.92 -47.39 14.87
N THR A 163 -18.65 -47.03 14.76
CA THR A 163 -18.19 -45.65 15.00
C THR A 163 -18.66 -44.71 13.89
N GLY A 164 -18.67 -45.17 12.63
CA GLY A 164 -19.15 -44.39 11.49
C GLY A 164 -20.61 -43.99 11.65
N ASP A 165 -21.48 -44.95 12.03
CA ASP A 165 -22.91 -44.71 12.21
C ASP A 165 -23.18 -43.71 13.35
N THR A 166 -22.49 -43.87 14.50
CA THR A 166 -22.62 -42.94 15.63
C THR A 166 -22.14 -41.52 15.32
N VAL A 167 -21.02 -41.40 14.60
CA VAL A 167 -20.51 -40.09 14.17
C VAL A 167 -21.44 -39.47 13.14
N TYR A 168 -22.02 -40.27 12.25
CA TYR A 168 -23.00 -39.79 11.26
C TYR A 168 -24.26 -39.26 11.94
N ASP A 169 -24.84 -40.00 12.88
CA ASP A 169 -26.01 -39.57 13.65
C ASP A 169 -25.73 -38.29 14.44
N TRP A 170 -24.57 -38.20 15.09
CA TRP A 170 -24.17 -36.99 15.81
C TRP A 170 -23.96 -35.80 14.87
N ALA A 171 -23.35 -36.01 13.71
CA ALA A 171 -23.20 -34.97 12.69
C ALA A 171 -24.55 -34.50 12.16
N LEU A 172 -25.50 -35.42 11.95
CA LEU A 172 -26.86 -35.11 11.54
C LEU A 172 -27.58 -34.30 12.61
N GLN A 173 -27.46 -34.70 13.88
CA GLN A 173 -28.01 -33.96 15.02
C GLN A 173 -27.39 -32.58 15.16
N ALA A 174 -26.07 -32.46 15.00
CA ALA A 174 -25.37 -31.19 15.04
C ALA A 174 -25.81 -30.28 13.89
N TYR A 175 -25.93 -30.81 12.68
CA TYR A 175 -26.44 -30.09 11.52
C TYR A 175 -27.86 -29.59 11.77
N VAL A 176 -28.75 -30.46 12.22
CA VAL A 176 -30.14 -30.10 12.54
C VAL A 176 -30.18 -29.06 13.67
N ALA A 177 -29.35 -29.18 14.71
CA ALA A 177 -29.28 -28.19 15.79
C ALA A 177 -28.83 -26.81 15.28
N VAL A 178 -27.84 -26.78 14.39
CA VAL A 178 -27.36 -25.56 13.74
C VAL A 178 -28.42 -24.98 12.81
N GLU A 179 -29.07 -25.80 11.97
CA GLU A 179 -30.18 -25.37 11.13
C GLU A 179 -31.34 -24.81 11.96
N LYS A 180 -31.67 -25.44 13.10
CA LYS A 180 -32.71 -24.97 14.01
C LYS A 180 -32.32 -23.65 14.68
N LEU A 181 -31.05 -23.44 15.01
CA LEU A 181 -30.58 -22.16 15.56
C LEU A 181 -30.57 -21.03 14.51
N ILE A 182 -30.24 -21.37 13.26
CA ILE A 182 -30.23 -20.42 12.13
C ILE A 182 -31.67 -20.08 11.69
N LYS A 183 -32.53 -21.10 11.55
CA LYS A 183 -33.91 -20.95 11.08
C LYS A 183 -34.87 -20.50 12.19
N GLY A 184 -34.55 -20.83 13.44
CA GLY A 184 -35.17 -20.29 14.66
C GLY A 184 -34.77 -18.85 14.95
N LYS A 185 -33.90 -18.26 14.12
CA LYS A 185 -33.62 -16.82 14.09
C LYS A 185 -34.23 -16.17 12.84
N PRO A 186 -35.57 -16.15 12.67
CA PRO A 186 -36.18 -15.17 11.80
C PRO A 186 -36.06 -13.80 12.48
N ALA A 187 -36.00 -12.75 11.69
CA ALA A 187 -35.90 -11.37 12.14
C ALA A 187 -36.89 -11.02 13.27
N SER A 188 -36.43 -10.92 14.51
CA SER A 188 -37.06 -10.13 15.57
C SER A 188 -36.00 -9.31 16.30
N LYS A 189 -35.55 -8.25 15.62
CA LYS A 189 -35.24 -7.02 16.35
C LYS A 189 -36.58 -6.48 16.86
N LYS A 190 -36.74 -6.53 18.19
CA LYS A 190 -37.59 -5.72 19.09
C LYS A 190 -38.34 -6.61 20.09
N ASP A 191 -38.23 -6.17 21.33
CA ASP A 191 -39.07 -6.49 22.49
C ASP A 191 -38.79 -7.78 23.25
N GLN A 192 -37.81 -7.68 24.15
CA GLN A 192 -37.92 -8.19 25.53
C GLN A 192 -36.92 -7.45 26.44
N ALA A 193 -37.11 -6.14 26.55
CA ALA A 193 -37.00 -5.46 27.83
C ALA A 193 -38.43 -5.42 28.39
N GLU A 194 -38.57 -5.50 29.72
CA GLU A 194 -39.83 -5.63 30.47
C GLU A 194 -40.54 -6.99 30.40
N LYS A 195 -40.32 -7.81 31.46
CA LYS A 195 -41.35 -8.19 32.45
C LYS A 195 -41.03 -9.53 33.10
N SER A 196 -40.30 -9.50 34.22
CA SER A 196 -40.54 -10.38 35.39
C SER A 196 -39.64 -9.98 36.56
N SER A 197 -39.82 -8.78 37.09
CA SER A 197 -39.78 -8.57 38.53
C SER A 197 -41.22 -8.67 39.04
N SER A 198 -41.48 -9.58 39.99
CA SER A 198 -42.49 -9.49 41.07
C SER A 198 -42.93 -10.88 41.57
N GLY A 199 -42.93 -11.05 42.90
CA GLY A 199 -43.53 -12.15 43.68
C GLY A 199 -42.54 -13.28 44.02
N GLU A 200 -41.76 -13.26 45.11
CA GLU A 200 -42.09 -13.18 46.55
C GLU A 200 -42.82 -14.42 47.13
N THR A 201 -42.05 -15.16 47.96
CA THR A 201 -42.39 -15.86 49.23
C THR A 201 -43.51 -16.90 49.36
N LYS A 202 -43.11 -18.01 50.02
CA LYS A 202 -43.81 -18.78 51.08
C LYS A 202 -44.40 -20.15 50.71
N ALA A 203 -43.67 -21.21 51.03
CA ALA A 203 -44.00 -22.25 52.04
C ALA A 203 -42.93 -23.35 52.02
#